data_AF-A0AAW5EJN3-F1
#
_entry.id   AF-A0AAW5EJN3-F1
#
_cell.length_a   1.000
_cell.length_b   1.000
_cell.length_c   1.000
_cell.angle_alpha   90.00
_cell.angle_beta   90.00
_cell.angle_gamma   90.00
#
_symmetry.space_group_name_H-M   'P 1'
#
loop_
_entity.id
_entity.type
_entity.pdbx_description
1 polymer ?
#
loop_
_entity_poly.entity_id
_entity_poly.type
_entity_poly.pdbx_seq_one_letter_code
_entity_poly.pdbx_strand_id
1 'polypeptide(L)'
;IMQRMLSAKTSIPLQKILTADLNDNEWERIGDACNYYSKKKLFIYDSGYATITDVRAILRRLKAQEESIGLCVIDYIGLMMSNSNFNDRHFQVS
;
A
#
# COMPACT_ATOMS: atom_id res chain seq x y z
N ILE A 1 -1.18 4.80 -2.45
CA ILE A 1 -2.14 3.66 -2.45
C ILE A 1 -3.49 3.96 -1.79
N MET A 2 -3.52 4.68 -0.67
CA MET A 2 -4.75 4.92 0.11
C MET A 2 -5.90 5.56 -0.69
N GLN A 3 -5.63 6.61 -1.48
CA GLN A 3 -6.66 7.25 -2.32
C GLN A 3 -7.26 6.29 -3.36
N ARG A 4 -6.45 5.37 -3.91
CA ARG A 4 -6.94 4.32 -4.82
C ARG A 4 -7.87 3.34 -4.11
N MET A 5 -7.56 2.99 -2.86
CA MET A 5 -8.44 2.15 -2.04
C MET A 5 -9.76 2.85 -1.73
N LEU A 6 -9.70 4.15 -1.39
CA LEU A 6 -10.91 4.96 -1.17
C LEU A 6 -11.77 5.02 -2.43
N SER A 7 -11.19 5.35 -3.58
CA SER A 7 -11.89 5.36 -4.88
C SER A 7 -12.58 4.03 -5.16
N ALA A 8 -11.88 2.91 -4.95
CA ALA A 8 -12.44 1.58 -5.15
C ALA A 8 -13.60 1.26 -4.19
N LYS A 9 -13.52 1.69 -2.92
CA LYS A 9 -14.56 1.43 -1.91
C LYS A 9 -15.78 2.33 -2.08
N THR A 10 -15.58 3.60 -2.41
CA THR A 10 -16.65 4.59 -2.52
C THR A 10 -17.22 4.69 -3.92
N SER A 11 -16.64 4.03 -4.94
CA SER A 11 -17.04 4.21 -6.34
C SER A 11 -17.01 5.68 -6.80
N ILE A 12 -16.21 6.52 -6.14
CA ILE A 12 -15.96 7.91 -6.54
C ILE A 12 -14.74 7.93 -7.45
N PRO A 13 -14.76 8.65 -8.58
CA PRO A 13 -13.61 8.78 -9.45
C PRO A 13 -12.36 9.25 -8.70
N LEU A 14 -11.22 8.58 -8.93
CA LEU A 14 -9.96 8.91 -8.27
C LEU A 14 -9.57 10.38 -8.44
N GLN A 15 -9.80 10.94 -9.63
CA GLN A 15 -9.49 12.34 -9.91
C GLN A 15 -10.22 13.30 -8.96
N LYS A 16 -11.51 13.06 -8.69
CA LYS A 16 -12.30 13.89 -7.77
C LYS A 16 -11.76 13.83 -6.34
N ILE A 17 -11.33 12.65 -5.90
CA ILE A 17 -10.69 12.48 -4.59
C ILE A 17 -9.34 13.22 -4.54
N LEU A 18 -8.56 13.18 -5.62
CA LEU A 18 -7.26 13.88 -5.71
C LEU A 18 -7.42 15.40 -5.67
N THR A 19 -8.45 15.93 -6.34
CA THR A 19 -8.72 17.38 -6.40
C THR A 19 -9.58 17.89 -5.25
N ALA A 20 -10.05 17.01 -4.36
CA ALA A 20 -11.04 17.31 -3.33
C ALA A 20 -12.34 17.96 -3.86
N ASP A 21 -12.67 17.70 -5.13
CA ASP A 21 -13.91 18.14 -5.76
C ASP A 21 -15.01 17.12 -5.46
N LEU A 22 -15.60 17.20 -4.28
CA LEU A 22 -16.58 16.24 -3.77
C LEU A 22 -17.83 16.98 -3.29
N ASN A 23 -19.00 16.44 -3.62
CA ASN A 23 -20.26 16.91 -3.03
C ASN A 23 -20.48 16.33 -1.63
N ASP A 24 -21.47 16.83 -0.90
CA ASP A 24 -21.73 16.44 0.50
C ASP A 24 -21.97 14.94 0.67
N ASN A 25 -22.72 14.31 -0.24
CA ASN A 25 -22.96 12.86 -0.21
C ASN A 25 -21.66 12.07 -0.47
N GLU A 26 -20.79 12.57 -1.33
CA GLU A 26 -19.48 11.95 -1.59
C GLU A 26 -18.54 12.08 -0.40
N TRP A 27 -18.57 13.22 0.31
CA TRP A 27 -17.85 13.42 1.57
C TRP A 27 -18.30 12.44 2.65
N GLU A 28 -19.60 12.22 2.79
CA GLU A 28 -20.15 11.25 3.73
C GLU A 28 -19.66 9.83 3.41
N ARG A 29 -19.73 9.42 2.14
CA ARG A 29 -19.23 8.11 1.68
C ARG A 29 -17.73 7.92 1.91
N ILE A 30 -16.93 8.98 1.75
CA ILE A 30 -15.50 8.97 2.08
C ILE A 30 -15.30 8.79 3.58
N GLY A 31 -16.05 9.52 4.40
CA GLY A 31 -16.03 9.38 5.86
C GLY A 31 -16.33 7.95 6.32
N ASP A 32 -17.37 7.34 5.75
CA ASP A 32 -17.74 5.94 6.01
C ASP A 32 -16.65 4.96 5.57
N ALA A 33 -16.05 5.17 4.41
CA ALA A 33 -14.95 4.33 3.93
C ALA A 33 -13.72 4.44 4.84
N CYS A 34 -13.38 5.65 5.30
CA CYS A 34 -12.31 5.87 6.27
C CYS A 34 -12.57 5.14 7.59
N ASN A 35 -13.79 5.25 8.13
CA ASN A 35 -14.19 4.55 9.36
C ASN A 35 -14.20 3.02 9.17
N TYR A 36 -14.56 2.54 7.98
CA TYR A 36 -14.47 1.14 7.64
C TYR A 36 -13.01 0.65 7.67
N TYR A 37 -12.09 1.39 7.05
CA TYR A 37 -10.67 1.01 6.97
C TYR A 37 -9.93 1.15 8.31
N SER A 38 -10.26 2.15 9.13
CA SER A 38 -9.62 2.35 10.44
C SER A 38 -9.82 1.18 11.41
N LYS A 39 -10.91 0.42 11.23
CA LYS A 39 -11.24 -0.78 12.01
C LYS A 39 -10.60 -2.06 11.46
N LYS A 40 -9.88 -2.01 10.34
CA LYS A 40 -9.24 -3.18 9.73
C LYS A 40 -7.78 -3.28 10.17
N LYS A 41 -7.29 -4.51 10.30
CA LYS A 41 -5.87 -4.84 10.48
C LYS A 41 -5.11 -4.67 9.17
N LEU A 42 -5.08 -3.45 8.66
CA LEU A 42 -4.40 -3.05 7.43
C LEU A 42 -3.19 -2.19 7.80
N PHE A 43 -2.00 -2.64 7.40
CA PHE A 43 -0.74 -1.95 7.69
C PHE A 43 -0.10 -1.50 6.38
N ILE A 44 0.27 -0.22 6.30
CA ILE A 44 0.89 0.39 5.11
C ILE A 44 2.28 0.88 5.50
N TYR A 45 3.29 0.42 4.77
CA TYR A 45 4.67 0.87 4.88
C TYR A 45 5.05 1.60 3.60
N ASP A 46 5.24 2.91 3.69
CA ASP A 46 5.61 3.80 2.58
C ASP A 46 7.01 4.38 2.83
N SER A 47 8.03 3.51 2.73
CA SER A 47 9.44 3.91 2.78
C SER A 47 10.00 3.89 1.37
N GLY A 48 10.65 4.98 0.94
CA GLY A 48 11.11 5.16 -0.45
C GLY A 48 12.12 4.12 -0.94
N TYR A 49 12.83 3.44 -0.04
CA TYR A 49 13.71 2.31 -0.37
C TYR A 49 13.61 1.28 0.75
N ALA A 50 13.29 0.03 0.41
CA ALA A 50 13.27 -1.09 1.34
C ALA A 50 13.91 -2.31 0.67
N THR A 51 14.88 -2.93 1.35
CA THR A 51 15.42 -4.21 0.91
C THR A 51 14.48 -5.35 1.30
N ILE A 52 14.66 -6.53 0.71
CA ILE A 52 13.92 -7.73 1.12
C ILE A 52 14.16 -8.10 2.60
N THR A 53 15.33 -7.73 3.13
CA THR A 53 15.68 -7.95 4.54
C THR A 53 14.87 -7.02 5.44
N ASP A 54 14.69 -5.76 5.04
CA ASP A 54 13.88 -4.79 5.78
C ASP A 54 12.41 -5.22 5.81
N VAL A 55 11.86 -5.61 4.66
CA VAL A 55 10.48 -6.14 4.58
C VAL A 55 10.31 -7.34 5.50
N ARG A 56 11.27 -8.28 5.51
CA ARG A 56 11.22 -9.44 6.40
C ARG A 56 11.27 -9.06 7.88
N ALA A 57 12.10 -8.09 8.25
CA ALA A 57 12.19 -7.61 9.62
C ALA A 57 10.89 -6.94 10.07
N ILE A 58 10.31 -6.11 9.20
CA ILE A 58 9.01 -5.45 9.42
C ILE A 58 7.91 -6.50 9.63
N LEU A 59 7.79 -7.49 8.74
CA LEU A 59 6.77 -8.55 8.84
C LEU A 59 6.94 -9.40 10.11
N ARG A 60 8.18 -9.70 10.52
CA ARG A 60 8.45 -10.42 11.77
C ARG A 60 8.01 -9.62 12.99
N ARG A 61 8.34 -8.32 13.03
CA ARG A 61 7.90 -7.42 14.10
C ARG A 61 6.38 -7.34 14.15
N LEU A 62 5.73 -7.17 13.00
CA LEU A 62 4.28 -7.10 12.91
C LEU A 62 3.62 -8.40 13.39
N LYS A 63 4.16 -9.57 12.99
CA LYS A 63 3.68 -10.88 13.46
C LYS A 63 3.91 -11.13 14.95
N ALA A 64 4.86 -10.44 15.58
CA ALA A 64 5.03 -10.50 17.03
C ALA A 64 3.98 -9.66 17.77
N GLN A 65 3.43 -8.63 17.13
CA GLN A 65 2.39 -7.75 17.68
C GLN A 65 0.97 -8.24 17.35
N GLU A 66 0.80 -8.91 16.21
CA GLU A 66 -0.48 -9.40 15.70
C GLU A 66 -0.50 -10.92 15.63
N GLU A 67 -1.63 -11.53 15.96
CA GLU A 67 -1.82 -12.99 15.99
C GLU A 67 -1.50 -13.67 14.65
N SER A 68 -1.82 -13.02 13.52
CA SER A 68 -1.51 -13.54 12.18
C SER A 68 -1.42 -12.46 11.11
N ILE A 69 -0.59 -12.71 10.09
CA ILE A 69 -0.53 -11.94 8.85
C ILE A 69 -1.02 -12.85 7.73
N GLY A 70 -2.19 -12.54 7.17
CA GLY A 70 -2.81 -13.35 6.11
C GLY A 70 -2.26 -13.04 4.71
N LEU A 71 -1.78 -11.82 4.48
CA LEU A 71 -1.28 -11.38 3.18
C LEU A 71 -0.26 -10.25 3.34
N CYS A 72 0.80 -10.30 2.54
CA CYS A 72 1.71 -9.19 2.32
C CYS A 72 1.69 -8.84 0.82
N VAL A 73 1.48 -7.57 0.51
CA VAL A 73 1.51 -7.04 -0.86
C VAL A 73 2.69 -6.06 -0.96
N ILE A 74 3.49 -6.22 -2.02
CA ILE A 74 4.65 -5.38 -2.30
C ILE A 74 4.39 -4.67 -3.63
N ASP A 75 4.40 -3.34 -3.61
CA ASP A 75 4.23 -2.47 -4.78
C ASP A 75 5.38 -1.44 -4.76
N TYR A 76 6.44 -1.54 -5.57
CA TYR A 76 6.78 -2.50 -6.62
C TYR A 76 8.20 -3.05 -6.39
N ILE A 77 8.41 -4.35 -6.66
CA ILE A 77 9.68 -5.05 -6.36
C ILE A 77 10.90 -4.40 -7.04
N GLY A 78 10.72 -3.69 -8.15
CA GLY A 78 11.80 -3.02 -8.89
C GLY A 78 12.56 -1.93 -8.10
N LEU A 79 12.01 -1.41 -7.00
CA LEU A 79 12.73 -0.52 -6.09
C LEU A 79 13.54 -1.24 -5.01
N MET A 80 13.41 -2.56 -4.90
CA MET A 80 14.18 -3.34 -3.93
C MET A 80 15.60 -3.51 -4.45
N MET A 81 16.54 -2.76 -3.88
CA MET A 81 17.95 -2.91 -4.20
C MET A 81 18.48 -4.21 -3.57
N SER A 82 19.09 -5.07 -4.38
CA SER A 82 19.89 -6.18 -3.87
C SER A 82 21.27 -5.66 -3.45
N ASN A 83 21.79 -6.08 -2.29
CA ASN A 83 23.17 -5.79 -1.90
C ASN A 83 24.23 -6.45 -2.82
N SER A 84 23.80 -7.26 -3.78
CA SER A 84 24.64 -7.85 -4.80
C SER A 84 24.80 -6.87 -5.98
N ASN A 85 26.03 -6.39 -6.18
CA ASN A 85 26.50 -5.67 -7.37
C ASN A 85 26.41 -6.56 -8.63
N PHE A 86 25.22 -6.96 -9.07
CA PHE A 86 25.04 -7.61 -10.37
C PHE A 86 24.72 -6.58 -11.43
N ASN A 87 25.68 -6.45 -12.33
CA ASN A 87 25.87 -5.40 -13.31
C ASN A 87 25.03 -5.58 -14.58
N ASP A 88 23.89 -6.28 -14.53
CA ASP A 88 23.11 -6.58 -15.74
C ASP A 88 21.60 -6.49 -15.50
N ARG A 89 21.05 -5.31 -15.78
CA ARG A 89 19.60 -5.05 -15.81
C ARG A 89 18.97 -5.29 -17.20
N HIS A 90 19.71 -5.89 -18.14
CA HIS A 90 19.32 -5.93 -19.56
C HIS A 90 18.70 -7.24 -20.08
N PHE A 91 18.52 -8.30 -19.28
CA PHE A 91 18.00 -9.59 -19.77
C PHE A 91 16.76 -10.11 -19.04
N GLN A 92 15.61 -9.44 -19.18
CA GLN A 92 14.34 -10.07 -18.79
C GLN A 92 13.12 -9.75 -19.67
N VAL A 93 13.36 -9.50 -20.96
CA VAL A 93 12.33 -9.66 -22.01
C VAL A 93 12.99 -10.28 -23.23
N SER A 94 12.83 -11.60 -23.36
CA SER A 94 12.98 -12.39 -24.59
C SER A 94 12.02 -13.57 -24.49
#